data_AF-A0A6C0DBS9-F1
#
_entry.id   AF-A0A6C0DBS9-F1
#
_cell.length_a   1.000
_cell.length_b   1.000
_cell.length_c   1.000
_cell.angle_alpha   90.00
_cell.angle_beta   90.00
_cell.angle_gamma   90.00
#
_symmetry.space_group_name_H-M   'P 1'
#
loop_
_entity.id
_entity.type
_entity.pdbx_description
1 polymer ?
#
loop_
_entity_poly.entity_id
_entity_poly.type
_entity_poly.pdbx_seq_one_letter_code
_entity_poly.pdbx_strand_id
1 'polypeptide(L)'
;MNNVLETKPPWNTILWIQSPSWSEIPDFTYNSWQSVHDPYALKVKETIGNLDKEHKWELTKKMVNPYELVYTHNDERLPPSRILHVQPLSRSYFKMIEILDVMDFFKEPIRKIKTAHVAEGPGGFIQAIYEVAEEKKRPILKTSAMTLKPTTAHVPGWKKATKFLTKFKQVKIHYGADGTGDIYNDANQASFIETCGKESAHIFTADGGFDFSIDYSSQEEKVFHLLVCSSLIGLQVLQKDGFFVLKLFDINSQSTQILVLLLARCFTSWTLYKPAMTRVCNSERYFLGKHLRTFSPKIRALLHEMKYQSERNIFPLYDIRLISMPHEIDFLEKHNIFSTQQQIQYIEHAIYLHNHPEEWWNKYLKKHILLSSQWCERFHIMCIPLVQYLKLIASRFPTFCDHTFHTTFFQQ
;
A
#
# COMPACT_ATOMS: atom_id res chain seq x y z
N MET A 1 17.33 -23.18 5.02
CA MET A 1 16.52 -21.96 4.74
C MET A 1 17.31 -20.87 3.97
N ASN A 2 18.28 -21.22 3.10
CA ASN A 2 19.26 -20.23 2.62
C ASN A 2 19.01 -19.59 1.23
N ASN A 3 18.01 -20.00 0.45
CA ASN A 3 17.89 -19.56 -0.95
C ASN A 3 16.61 -18.81 -1.35
N VAL A 4 15.71 -18.43 -0.42
CA VAL A 4 14.43 -17.76 -0.78
C VAL A 4 14.36 -16.28 -0.38
N LEU A 5 15.28 -15.79 0.46
CA LEU A 5 15.33 -14.38 0.89
C LEU A 5 16.07 -13.45 -0.08
N GLU A 6 16.34 -13.91 -1.30
CA GLU A 6 16.84 -13.09 -2.42
C GLU A 6 15.71 -12.76 -3.37
N THR A 7 14.71 -12.04 -2.87
CA THR A 7 13.68 -11.47 -3.74
C THR A 7 14.31 -10.33 -4.53
N LYS A 8 14.26 -10.44 -5.86
CA LYS A 8 14.56 -9.31 -6.75
C LYS A 8 13.75 -8.08 -6.30
N PRO A 9 14.25 -6.86 -6.50
CA PRO A 9 13.51 -5.66 -6.13
C PRO A 9 12.10 -5.66 -6.74
N PRO A 10 11.03 -5.39 -5.98
CA PRO A 10 9.65 -5.51 -6.46
C PRO A 10 9.37 -4.69 -7.74
N TRP A 11 9.99 -3.52 -7.86
CA TRP A 11 9.87 -2.65 -9.04
C TRP A 11 10.51 -3.20 -10.32
N ASN A 12 11.27 -4.31 -10.25
CA ASN A 12 11.88 -4.96 -11.41
C ASN A 12 11.12 -6.21 -11.88
N THR A 13 10.08 -6.64 -11.15
CA THR A 13 9.39 -7.92 -11.40
C THR A 13 7.90 -7.74 -11.70
N ILE A 14 7.47 -6.54 -12.08
CA ILE A 14 6.05 -6.25 -12.32
C ILE A 14 5.61 -6.83 -13.65
N LEU A 15 4.49 -7.54 -13.61
CA LEU A 15 3.76 -7.98 -14.80
C LEU A 15 2.48 -7.15 -14.92
N TRP A 16 2.36 -6.39 -16.00
CA TRP A 16 1.14 -5.67 -16.34
C TRP A 16 0.22 -6.56 -17.17
N ILE A 17 -0.98 -6.79 -16.66
CA ILE A 17 -1.99 -7.61 -17.30
C ILE A 17 -2.90 -6.72 -18.15
N GLN A 18 -3.01 -7.06 -19.43
CA GLN A 18 -3.99 -6.45 -20.32
C GLN A 18 -5.34 -7.13 -20.10
N SER A 19 -6.38 -6.33 -19.89
CA SER A 19 -7.73 -6.82 -19.62
C SER A 19 -8.69 -6.40 -20.74
N PRO A 20 -9.53 -7.31 -21.26
CA PRO A 20 -10.54 -6.95 -22.26
C PRO A 20 -11.59 -6.01 -21.66
N SER A 21 -12.36 -5.32 -22.49
CA SER A 21 -13.59 -4.68 -22.00
C SER A 21 -14.63 -5.74 -21.64
N TRP A 22 -15.53 -5.42 -20.71
CA TRP A 22 -16.71 -6.26 -20.47
C TRP A 22 -17.55 -6.43 -21.74
N SER A 23 -17.77 -7.68 -22.19
CA SER A 23 -18.79 -8.02 -23.17
C SER A 23 -20.15 -8.16 -22.49
N GLU A 24 -20.21 -8.99 -21.44
CA GLU A 24 -21.36 -9.17 -20.55
C GLU A 24 -20.86 -9.31 -19.10
N ILE A 25 -21.63 -8.78 -18.14
CA ILE A 25 -21.33 -8.93 -16.71
C ILE A 25 -22.43 -9.82 -16.13
N PRO A 26 -22.10 -10.95 -15.49
CA PRO A 26 -23.11 -11.82 -14.92
C PRO A 26 -23.74 -11.20 -13.67
N ASP A 27 -24.93 -11.67 -13.35
CA ASP A 27 -25.54 -11.41 -12.06
C ASP A 27 -24.85 -12.27 -10.99
N PHE A 28 -24.31 -11.62 -9.97
CA PHE A 28 -23.67 -12.31 -8.86
C PHE A 28 -24.71 -12.81 -7.86
N THR A 29 -24.45 -13.98 -7.30
CA THR A 29 -25.14 -14.41 -6.07
C THR A 29 -24.48 -13.77 -4.86
N TYR A 30 -25.19 -13.67 -3.74
CA TYR A 30 -24.70 -13.04 -2.52
C TYR A 30 -24.85 -14.00 -1.35
N ASN A 31 -23.76 -14.26 -0.62
CA ASN A 31 -23.71 -15.21 0.51
C ASN A 31 -22.86 -14.67 1.65
N SER A 32 -22.82 -15.40 2.78
CA SER A 32 -21.85 -15.14 3.85
C SER A 32 -20.40 -15.21 3.33
N TRP A 33 -19.47 -14.55 4.03
CA TRP A 33 -18.06 -14.54 3.63
C TRP A 33 -17.51 -15.96 3.44
N GLN A 34 -16.82 -16.20 2.33
CA GLN A 34 -16.14 -17.45 2.02
C GLN A 34 -14.70 -17.16 1.64
N SER A 35 -13.76 -17.71 2.39
CA SER A 35 -12.33 -17.62 2.11
C SER A 35 -11.66 -18.96 2.31
N VAL A 36 -10.78 -19.32 1.37
CA VAL A 36 -9.92 -20.49 1.50
C VAL A 36 -8.58 -20.00 2.00
N HIS A 37 -8.27 -20.30 3.26
CA HIS A 37 -6.98 -19.96 3.84
C HIS A 37 -6.06 -21.17 3.83
N ASP A 38 -4.77 -20.92 3.59
CA ASP A 38 -3.73 -21.91 3.87
C ASP A 38 -3.68 -22.16 5.39
N PRO A 39 -3.94 -23.39 5.87
CA PRO A 39 -3.93 -23.69 7.30
C PRO A 39 -2.60 -23.39 7.99
N TYR A 40 -1.49 -23.53 7.26
CA TYR A 40 -0.16 -23.21 7.76
C TYR A 40 0.02 -21.69 7.87
N ALA A 41 -0.45 -20.92 6.90
CA ALA A 41 -0.43 -19.46 6.98
C ALA A 41 -1.23 -18.94 8.18
N LEU A 42 -2.40 -19.52 8.47
CA LEU A 42 -3.18 -19.18 9.66
C LEU A 42 -2.42 -19.47 10.94
N LYS A 43 -1.87 -20.69 11.07
CA LYS A 43 -1.07 -21.09 12.23
C LYS A 43 0.11 -20.13 12.47
N VAL A 44 0.82 -19.74 11.41
CA VAL A 44 1.94 -18.80 11.50
C VAL A 44 1.43 -17.40 11.87
N LYS A 45 0.28 -16.94 11.35
CA LYS A 45 -0.34 -15.67 11.75
C LYS A 45 -0.79 -15.65 13.22
N GLU A 46 -1.25 -16.77 13.78
CA GLU A 46 -1.62 -16.86 15.20
C GLU A 46 -0.41 -16.61 16.12
N THR A 47 0.79 -17.04 15.72
CA THR A 47 2.02 -16.78 16.50
C THR A 47 2.36 -15.29 16.60
N ILE A 48 1.94 -14.48 15.63
CA ILE A 48 2.05 -13.02 15.66
C ILE A 48 1.35 -12.48 16.92
N GLY A 49 0.12 -12.94 17.17
CA GLY A 49 -0.73 -12.45 18.25
C GLY A 49 -0.10 -12.64 19.63
N ASN A 50 0.67 -13.71 19.82
CA ASN A 50 1.42 -13.93 21.07
C ASN A 50 2.56 -12.91 21.23
N LEU A 51 3.35 -12.66 20.19
CA LEU A 51 4.43 -11.67 20.21
C LEU A 51 3.91 -10.22 20.33
N ASP A 52 2.73 -9.93 19.78
CA ASP A 52 2.12 -8.61 19.82
C ASP A 52 1.62 -8.27 21.23
N LYS A 53 1.02 -9.25 21.93
CA LYS A 53 0.63 -9.14 23.36
C LYS A 53 1.82 -8.83 24.27
N GLU A 54 3.01 -9.32 23.91
CA GLU A 54 4.26 -9.05 24.62
C GLU A 54 5.00 -7.80 24.12
N HIS A 55 4.39 -7.01 23.22
CA HIS A 55 4.98 -5.81 22.61
C HIS A 55 6.31 -6.04 21.88
N LYS A 56 6.56 -7.28 21.45
CA LYS A 56 7.80 -7.69 20.76
C LYS A 56 7.68 -7.61 19.24
N TRP A 57 6.48 -7.84 18.71
CA TRP A 57 6.24 -7.94 17.27
C TRP A 57 6.66 -6.69 16.48
N GLU A 58 6.48 -5.48 17.04
CA GLU A 58 6.86 -4.23 16.37
C GLU A 58 8.34 -4.14 16.01
N LEU A 59 9.25 -4.62 16.87
CA LEU A 59 10.68 -4.63 16.55
C LEU A 59 10.97 -5.71 15.51
N THR A 60 10.45 -6.91 15.76
CA THR A 60 10.78 -8.09 14.98
C THR A 60 10.39 -7.95 13.50
N LYS A 61 9.21 -7.39 13.22
CA LYS A 61 8.77 -7.17 11.84
C LYS A 61 9.56 -6.09 11.10
N LYS A 62 10.23 -5.18 11.83
CA LYS A 62 11.17 -4.20 11.28
C LYS A 62 12.50 -4.87 10.94
N MET A 63 13.00 -5.77 11.80
CA MET A 63 14.26 -6.48 11.60
C MET A 63 14.27 -7.32 10.33
N VAL A 64 13.17 -7.99 9.99
CA VAL A 64 13.12 -8.81 8.76
C VAL A 64 12.82 -8.03 7.48
N ASN A 65 12.44 -6.75 7.58
CA ASN A 65 12.10 -5.98 6.40
C ASN A 65 13.38 -5.46 5.70
N PRO A 66 13.71 -5.92 4.48
CA PRO A 66 15.00 -5.63 3.84
C PRO A 66 15.24 -4.14 3.58
N TYR A 67 14.16 -3.35 3.47
CA TYR A 67 14.19 -1.92 3.15
C TYR A 67 13.87 -1.04 4.37
N GLU A 68 13.87 -1.60 5.59
CA GLU A 68 13.46 -0.87 6.80
C GLU A 68 14.30 0.38 7.07
N LEU A 69 15.60 0.34 6.74
CA LEU A 69 16.53 1.43 7.04
C LEU A 69 16.34 2.65 6.14
N VAL A 70 15.53 2.57 5.07
CA VAL A 70 15.03 3.78 4.40
C VAL A 70 14.29 4.65 5.42
N TYR A 71 13.35 4.07 6.17
CA TYR A 71 12.57 4.78 7.19
C TYR A 71 12.02 3.88 8.30
N THR A 72 12.64 3.94 9.48
CA THR A 72 12.33 3.08 10.65
C THR A 72 11.54 3.79 11.76
N HIS A 73 11.09 5.03 11.53
CA HIS A 73 10.42 5.90 12.52
C HIS A 73 11.25 6.13 13.80
N ASN A 74 12.57 6.18 13.68
CA ASN A 74 13.51 6.44 14.79
C ASN A 74 13.40 5.44 15.95
N ASP A 75 13.13 4.16 15.67
CA ASP A 75 13.24 3.11 16.69
C ASP A 75 14.66 3.08 17.26
N GLU A 76 14.79 3.21 18.58
CA GLU A 76 16.10 3.32 19.21
C GLU A 76 16.90 2.02 19.20
N ARG A 77 16.20 0.90 19.02
CA ARG A 77 16.78 -0.44 18.98
C ARG A 77 17.36 -0.79 17.61
N LEU A 78 17.15 0.07 16.60
CA LEU A 78 17.65 -0.11 15.23
C LEU A 78 18.55 1.06 14.81
N PRO A 79 19.42 0.85 13.81
CA PRO A 79 20.07 1.94 13.10
C PRO A 79 19.07 3.03 12.68
N PRO A 80 19.46 4.31 12.75
CA PRO A 80 18.56 5.41 12.38
C PRO A 80 18.15 5.34 10.91
N SER A 81 17.07 6.02 10.53
CA SER A 81 16.66 6.09 9.12
C SER A 81 17.77 6.71 8.26
N ARG A 82 17.92 6.25 7.00
CA ARG A 82 18.92 6.78 6.06
C ARG A 82 18.52 8.09 5.41
N ILE A 83 17.25 8.46 5.38
CA ILE A 83 16.78 9.71 4.75
C ILE A 83 17.39 10.96 5.43
N LEU A 84 17.74 11.97 4.63
CA LEU A 84 18.38 13.19 5.14
C LEU A 84 17.44 14.39 5.22
N HIS A 85 16.69 14.67 4.15
CA HIS A 85 15.94 15.93 3.99
C HIS A 85 14.42 15.77 4.03
N VAL A 86 13.91 14.60 3.67
CA VAL A 86 12.47 14.37 3.61
C VAL A 86 11.93 14.21 5.03
N GLN A 87 10.89 14.97 5.35
CA GLN A 87 10.11 14.77 6.56
C GLN A 87 8.75 14.17 6.17
N PRO A 88 8.67 12.84 5.97
CA PRO A 88 7.44 12.22 5.51
C PRO A 88 6.35 12.33 6.59
N LEU A 89 5.11 12.54 6.17
CA LEU A 89 3.94 12.51 7.06
C LEU A 89 3.73 11.11 7.63
N SER A 90 4.03 10.09 6.85
CA SER A 90 3.94 8.68 7.21
C SER A 90 4.83 7.84 6.27
N ARG A 91 5.05 6.57 6.61
CA ARG A 91 5.75 5.61 5.73
C ARG A 91 5.08 5.42 4.37
N SER A 92 3.78 5.69 4.25
CA SER A 92 3.06 5.53 2.99
C SER A 92 3.58 6.48 1.90
N TYR A 93 4.24 7.59 2.28
CA TYR A 93 5.01 8.44 1.37
C TYR A 93 5.91 7.63 0.43
N PHE A 94 6.77 6.76 0.98
CA PHE A 94 7.73 6.01 0.17
C PHE A 94 7.07 4.95 -0.71
N LYS A 95 5.97 4.36 -0.26
CA LYS A 95 5.19 3.43 -1.09
C LYS A 95 4.63 4.15 -2.32
N MET A 96 4.15 5.38 -2.14
CA MET A 96 3.61 6.17 -3.25
C MET A 96 4.69 6.59 -4.23
N ILE A 97 5.91 6.94 -3.78
CA ILE A 97 7.05 7.21 -4.67
C ILE A 97 7.29 6.02 -5.60
N GLU A 98 7.32 4.81 -5.04
CA GLU A 98 7.52 3.56 -5.78
C GLU A 98 6.34 3.28 -6.73
N ILE A 99 5.10 3.46 -6.27
CA ILE A 99 3.90 3.29 -7.10
C ILE A 99 3.87 4.28 -8.28
N LEU A 100 4.22 5.55 -8.07
CA LEU A 100 4.24 6.57 -9.14
C LEU A 100 5.21 6.22 -10.27
N ASP A 101 6.38 5.70 -9.91
CA ASP A 101 7.42 5.27 -10.85
C ASP A 101 6.97 4.03 -11.63
N VAL A 102 6.47 3.00 -10.95
CA VAL A 102 5.95 1.77 -11.56
C VAL A 102 4.75 2.02 -12.46
N MET A 103 3.90 2.97 -12.08
CA MET A 103 2.77 3.40 -12.89
C MET A 103 3.19 4.31 -14.05
N ASP A 104 4.45 4.75 -14.14
CA ASP A 104 4.92 5.72 -15.13
C ASP A 104 4.09 7.02 -15.14
N PHE A 105 3.48 7.39 -14.01
CA PHE A 105 2.45 8.43 -13.97
C PHE A 105 2.93 9.78 -14.54
N PHE A 106 4.17 10.17 -14.21
CA PHE A 106 4.76 11.43 -14.68
C PHE A 106 5.42 11.34 -16.07
N LYS A 107 5.47 10.15 -16.70
CA LYS A 107 5.88 10.03 -18.11
C LYS A 107 4.77 10.54 -19.04
N GLU A 108 3.52 10.49 -18.60
CA GLU A 108 2.38 11.02 -19.35
C GLU A 108 2.42 12.56 -19.46
N PRO A 109 2.10 13.16 -20.63
CA PRO A 109 2.11 14.60 -20.85
C PRO A 109 0.87 15.33 -20.26
N ILE A 110 0.40 14.89 -19.09
CA ILE A 110 -0.68 15.50 -18.32
C ILE A 110 -0.41 17.00 -17.99
N ARG A 111 -1.24 17.89 -18.51
CA ARG A 111 -1.24 19.32 -18.12
C ARG A 111 -2.21 19.54 -16.96
N LYS A 112 -1.82 20.34 -15.96
CA LYS A 112 -2.67 20.75 -14.83
C LYS A 112 -3.24 19.55 -14.04
N ILE A 113 -2.36 18.80 -13.40
CA ILE A 113 -2.71 17.56 -12.69
C ILE A 113 -3.80 17.84 -11.65
N LYS A 114 -4.84 16.99 -11.65
CA LYS A 114 -5.85 16.94 -10.59
C LYS A 114 -5.79 15.58 -9.92
N THR A 115 -5.85 15.52 -8.61
CA THR A 115 -5.75 14.27 -7.85
C THR A 115 -6.90 14.13 -6.86
N ALA A 116 -7.31 12.89 -6.62
CA ALA A 116 -8.37 12.56 -5.67
C ALA A 116 -7.92 11.44 -4.73
N HIS A 117 -8.23 11.57 -3.44
CA HIS A 117 -7.68 10.71 -2.39
C HIS A 117 -8.76 10.36 -1.37
N VAL A 118 -8.88 9.10 -1.00
CA VAL A 118 -9.80 8.69 0.08
C VAL A 118 -9.12 7.81 1.12
N ALA A 119 -9.58 7.90 2.36
CA ALA A 119 -9.18 7.04 3.46
C ALA A 119 -7.66 7.01 3.76
N GLU A 120 -6.91 8.04 3.39
CA GLU A 120 -5.43 8.06 3.51
C GLU A 120 -4.86 9.23 4.34
N GLY A 121 -5.66 9.80 5.25
CA GLY A 121 -5.17 10.75 6.25
C GLY A 121 -4.06 10.12 7.11
N PRO A 122 -2.94 10.81 7.39
CA PRO A 122 -2.70 12.25 7.29
C PRO A 122 -2.23 12.77 5.90
N GLY A 123 -2.09 11.91 4.89
CA GLY A 123 -1.79 12.32 3.50
C GLY A 123 -0.37 12.02 2.99
N GLY A 124 0.26 10.93 3.43
CA GLY A 124 1.61 10.54 2.96
C GLY A 124 1.69 10.33 1.44
N PHE A 125 0.67 9.72 0.83
CA PHE A 125 0.53 9.58 -0.62
C PHE A 125 0.43 10.95 -1.31
N ILE A 126 -0.41 11.84 -0.78
CA ILE A 126 -0.55 13.22 -1.26
C ILE A 126 0.81 13.93 -1.23
N GLN A 127 1.56 13.84 -0.13
CA GLN A 127 2.88 14.46 -0.03
C GLN A 127 3.83 13.97 -1.12
N ALA A 128 3.91 12.65 -1.33
CA ALA A 128 4.78 12.07 -2.35
C ALA A 128 4.43 12.58 -3.76
N ILE A 129 3.15 12.66 -4.09
CA ILE A 129 2.70 13.17 -5.40
C ILE A 129 3.12 14.63 -5.59
N TYR A 130 2.99 15.48 -4.57
CA TYR A 130 3.41 16.88 -4.66
C TYR A 130 4.92 17.04 -4.80
N GLU A 131 5.71 16.31 -4.01
CA GLU A 131 7.17 16.44 -4.05
C GLU A 131 7.75 15.93 -5.39
N VAL A 132 7.25 14.80 -5.91
CA VAL A 132 7.64 14.32 -7.25
C VAL A 132 7.15 15.27 -8.34
N ALA A 133 5.95 15.83 -8.22
CA ALA A 133 5.43 16.83 -9.15
C ALA A 133 6.31 18.10 -9.21
N GLU A 134 6.77 18.61 -8.06
CA GLU A 134 7.72 19.73 -7.99
C GLU A 134 9.05 19.38 -8.69
N GLU A 135 9.61 18.21 -8.41
CA GLU A 135 10.86 17.72 -9.03
C GLU A 135 10.73 17.62 -10.57
N LYS A 136 9.63 17.05 -11.06
CA LYS A 136 9.36 16.90 -12.50
C LYS A 136 8.85 18.18 -13.17
N LYS A 137 8.69 19.28 -12.42
CA LYS A 137 8.12 20.56 -12.90
C LYS A 137 6.72 20.39 -13.50
N ARG A 138 5.88 19.57 -12.87
CA ARG A 138 4.51 19.25 -13.29
C ARG A 138 3.51 19.80 -12.27
N PRO A 139 2.99 21.03 -12.44
CA PRO A 139 2.16 21.65 -11.42
C PRO A 139 0.83 20.91 -11.21
N ILE A 140 0.47 20.74 -9.94
CA ILE A 140 -0.84 20.22 -9.52
C ILE A 140 -1.81 21.39 -9.40
N LEU A 141 -2.91 21.30 -10.15
CA LEU A 141 -3.97 22.28 -10.18
C LEU A 141 -4.88 22.18 -8.96
N LYS A 142 -5.29 20.96 -8.59
CA LYS A 142 -6.25 20.72 -7.51
C LYS A 142 -6.06 19.32 -6.93
N THR A 143 -6.16 19.23 -5.62
CA THR A 143 -6.17 17.97 -4.89
C THR A 143 -7.37 17.94 -3.98
N SER A 144 -8.22 16.93 -4.13
CA SER A 144 -9.36 16.69 -3.25
C SER A 144 -9.08 15.43 -2.41
N ALA A 145 -9.22 15.53 -1.10
CA ALA A 145 -8.99 14.40 -0.20
C ALA A 145 -10.15 14.24 0.78
N MET A 146 -10.59 13.02 1.05
CA MET A 146 -11.57 12.71 2.10
C MET A 146 -11.05 11.63 3.02
N THR A 147 -11.11 11.86 4.33
CA THR A 147 -10.66 10.92 5.35
C THR A 147 -11.45 11.18 6.63
N LEU A 148 -11.55 10.17 7.49
CA LEU A 148 -12.21 10.31 8.78
C LEU A 148 -11.63 11.51 9.55
N LYS A 149 -12.52 12.35 10.05
CA LYS A 149 -12.16 13.51 10.84
C LYS A 149 -11.52 13.06 12.14
N PRO A 150 -10.32 13.57 12.50
CA PRO A 150 -9.71 13.29 13.78
C PRO A 150 -10.67 13.64 14.93
N THR A 151 -11.01 12.66 15.77
CA THR A 151 -11.87 12.85 16.94
C THR A 151 -11.12 13.42 18.14
N THR A 152 -9.79 13.41 18.10
CA THR A 152 -8.92 13.98 19.14
C THR A 152 -7.79 14.80 18.53
N ALA A 153 -7.28 15.79 19.28
CA ALA A 153 -6.15 16.62 18.85
C ALA A 153 -4.81 15.85 18.75
N HIS A 154 -4.77 14.60 19.25
CA HIS A 154 -3.56 13.79 19.38
C HIS A 154 -3.40 12.71 18.30
N VAL A 155 -4.15 12.75 17.20
CA VAL A 155 -3.93 11.78 16.10
C VAL A 155 -2.52 11.99 15.51
N PRO A 156 -1.66 10.95 15.54
CA PRO A 156 -0.29 11.05 15.03
C PRO A 156 -0.23 11.56 13.59
N GLY A 157 0.76 12.40 13.27
CA GLY A 157 1.01 12.90 11.92
C GLY A 157 0.27 14.19 11.53
N TRP A 158 -0.86 14.53 12.16
CA TRP A 158 -1.65 15.72 11.78
C TRP A 158 -0.94 17.05 12.06
N LYS A 159 -0.13 17.14 13.13
CA LYS A 159 0.72 18.34 13.37
C LYS A 159 1.71 18.60 12.23
N LYS A 160 2.30 17.54 11.67
CA LYS A 160 3.17 17.65 10.47
C LYS A 160 2.33 17.96 9.23
N ALA A 161 1.14 17.38 9.13
CA ALA A 161 0.20 17.63 8.04
C ALA A 161 -0.18 19.11 7.97
N THR A 162 -0.33 19.83 9.09
CA THR A 162 -0.61 21.29 9.08
C THR A 162 0.44 22.08 8.28
N LYS A 163 1.73 21.81 8.47
CA LYS A 163 2.81 22.48 7.72
C LYS A 163 2.74 22.15 6.23
N PHE A 164 2.50 20.89 5.89
CA PHE A 164 2.31 20.41 4.52
C PHE A 164 1.11 21.09 3.84
N LEU A 165 -0.06 21.07 4.48
CA LEU A 165 -1.30 21.67 3.96
C LEU A 165 -1.20 23.20 3.83
N THR A 166 -0.43 23.84 4.72
CA THR A 166 -0.16 25.29 4.62
C THR A 166 0.74 25.62 3.43
N LYS A 167 1.77 24.79 3.17
CA LYS A 167 2.63 24.91 1.98
C LYS A 167 1.81 24.69 0.69
N PHE A 168 0.99 23.65 0.65
CA PHE A 168 0.25 23.22 -0.54
C PHE A 168 -1.24 23.53 -0.45
N LYS A 169 -1.60 24.81 -0.62
CA LYS A 169 -2.98 25.31 -0.50
C LYS A 169 -4.00 24.70 -1.48
N GLN A 170 -3.51 24.02 -2.53
CA GLN A 170 -4.31 23.29 -3.51
C GLN A 170 -4.90 21.99 -2.94
N VAL A 171 -4.37 21.50 -1.81
CA VAL A 171 -4.92 20.34 -1.09
C VAL A 171 -6.14 20.77 -0.30
N LYS A 172 -7.31 20.24 -0.67
CA LYS A 172 -8.59 20.46 0.00
C LYS A 172 -9.04 19.17 0.66
N ILE A 173 -9.04 19.18 1.99
CA ILE A 173 -9.63 18.09 2.78
C ILE A 173 -11.12 18.35 2.92
N HIS A 174 -11.91 17.37 2.52
CA HIS A 174 -13.36 17.36 2.52
C HIS A 174 -13.84 16.34 3.54
N TYR A 175 -14.75 16.73 4.43
CA TYR A 175 -15.26 15.86 5.49
C TYR A 175 -16.69 15.37 5.21
N GLY A 176 -17.14 15.40 3.95
CA GLY A 176 -18.48 14.95 3.61
C GLY A 176 -19.57 15.96 3.96
N ALA A 177 -20.82 15.61 3.65
CA ALA A 177 -21.99 16.40 3.96
C ALA A 177 -22.28 16.45 5.47
N ASP A 178 -21.98 15.36 6.20
CA ASP A 178 -22.18 15.28 7.65
C ASP A 178 -20.95 15.73 8.47
N GLY A 179 -19.83 16.04 7.81
CA GLY A 179 -18.61 16.52 8.46
C GLY A 179 -17.77 15.43 9.16
N THR A 180 -18.08 14.14 8.99
CA THR A 180 -17.33 13.02 9.58
C THR A 180 -16.17 12.54 8.70
N GLY A 181 -16.27 12.71 7.39
CA GLY A 181 -15.37 12.12 6.41
C GLY A 181 -15.51 10.60 6.27
N ASP A 182 -16.58 10.02 6.80
CA ASP A 182 -16.90 8.61 6.64
C ASP A 182 -17.34 8.34 5.20
N ILE A 183 -16.58 7.49 4.51
CA ILE A 183 -16.83 7.16 3.12
C ILE A 183 -17.92 6.10 2.96
N TYR A 184 -18.45 5.53 4.04
CA TYR A 184 -19.58 4.60 3.99
C TYR A 184 -20.92 5.34 3.75
N ASN A 185 -20.99 6.59 4.20
CA ASN A 185 -22.16 7.45 4.05
C ASN A 185 -22.31 7.97 2.60
N ASP A 186 -23.44 7.66 1.95
CA ASP A 186 -23.70 8.04 0.55
C ASP A 186 -23.74 9.57 0.33
N ALA A 187 -24.23 10.35 1.30
CA ALA A 187 -24.25 11.80 1.20
C ALA A 187 -22.82 12.37 1.24
N ASN A 188 -21.93 11.77 2.03
CA ASN A 188 -20.51 12.13 2.05
C ASN A 188 -19.82 11.79 0.73
N GLN A 189 -20.10 10.61 0.17
CA GLN A 189 -19.60 10.22 -1.15
C GLN A 189 -20.05 11.20 -2.22
N ALA A 190 -21.36 11.49 -2.30
CA ALA A 190 -21.93 12.40 -3.30
C ALA A 190 -21.32 13.81 -3.21
N SER A 191 -21.23 14.35 -1.99
CA SER A 191 -20.65 15.67 -1.74
C SER A 191 -19.16 15.74 -2.10
N PHE A 192 -18.41 14.66 -1.84
CA PHE A 192 -17.00 14.59 -2.26
C PHE A 192 -16.84 14.48 -3.78
N ILE A 193 -17.66 13.66 -4.44
CA ILE A 193 -17.65 13.49 -5.90
C ILE A 193 -17.97 14.82 -6.60
N GLU A 194 -18.98 15.55 -6.11
CA GLU A 194 -19.31 16.89 -6.58
C GLU A 194 -18.14 17.86 -6.39
N THR A 195 -17.55 17.86 -5.19
CA THR A 195 -16.38 18.70 -4.87
C THR A 195 -15.18 18.38 -5.77
N CYS A 196 -14.91 17.10 -6.08
CA CYS A 196 -13.86 16.72 -7.02
C CYS A 196 -14.18 17.21 -8.44
N GLY A 197 -15.44 17.05 -8.86
CA GLY A 197 -15.87 17.02 -10.24
C GLY A 197 -15.83 15.59 -10.77
N LYS A 198 -16.94 15.12 -11.35
CA LYS A 198 -17.03 13.81 -12.01
C LYS A 198 -16.01 13.73 -13.15
N GLU A 199 -15.38 12.56 -13.29
CA GLU A 199 -14.45 12.25 -14.40
C GLU A 199 -13.37 13.34 -14.61
N SER A 200 -12.74 13.80 -13.53
CA SER A 200 -11.82 14.95 -13.58
C SER A 200 -10.44 14.72 -12.97
N ALA A 201 -10.30 13.73 -12.10
CA ALA A 201 -9.02 13.39 -11.47
C ALA A 201 -8.16 12.57 -12.43
N HIS A 202 -6.86 12.85 -12.47
CA HIS A 202 -5.87 12.12 -13.27
C HIS A 202 -5.33 10.89 -12.54
N ILE A 203 -5.33 10.96 -11.21
CA ILE A 203 -4.99 9.85 -10.33
C ILE A 203 -5.95 9.82 -9.15
N PHE A 204 -6.43 8.64 -8.83
CA PHE A 204 -7.19 8.35 -7.62
C PHE A 204 -6.41 7.37 -6.75
N THR A 205 -6.32 7.66 -5.46
CA THR A 205 -5.70 6.75 -4.48
C THR A 205 -6.58 6.49 -3.27
N ALA A 206 -6.54 5.26 -2.79
CA ALA A 206 -7.16 4.83 -1.55
C ALA A 206 -6.21 3.93 -0.76
N ASP A 207 -5.61 4.47 0.31
CA ASP A 207 -4.68 3.76 1.22
C ASP A 207 -5.32 3.41 2.57
N GLY A 208 -6.64 3.19 2.56
CA GLY A 208 -7.44 2.89 3.75
C GLY A 208 -7.14 1.55 4.39
N GLY A 209 -7.30 1.48 5.71
CA GLY A 209 -7.19 0.25 6.50
C GLY A 209 -7.55 0.50 7.96
N PHE A 210 -7.88 -0.57 8.67
CA PHE A 210 -8.19 -0.54 10.09
C PHE A 210 -7.05 -1.16 10.91
N ASP A 211 -7.09 -0.96 12.23
CA ASP A 211 -6.22 -1.70 13.14
C ASP A 211 -6.78 -3.12 13.31
N PHE A 212 -6.01 -4.11 12.86
CA PHE A 212 -6.35 -5.53 12.88
C PHE A 212 -5.50 -6.34 13.85
N SER A 213 -4.81 -5.67 14.79
CA SER A 213 -3.94 -6.31 15.78
C SER A 213 -4.62 -7.44 16.58
N ILE A 214 -5.95 -7.37 16.74
CA ILE A 214 -6.75 -8.37 17.46
C ILE A 214 -7.03 -9.62 16.62
N ASP A 215 -7.28 -9.45 15.31
CA ASP A 215 -7.64 -10.56 14.43
C ASP A 215 -7.25 -10.25 12.97
N TYR A 216 -6.06 -10.73 12.60
CA TYR A 216 -5.54 -10.65 11.25
C TYR A 216 -6.24 -11.61 10.28
N SER A 217 -6.96 -12.62 10.77
CA SER A 217 -7.60 -13.65 9.92
C SER A 217 -8.87 -13.14 9.25
N SER A 218 -9.65 -12.30 9.95
CA SER A 218 -10.85 -11.64 9.41
C SER A 218 -10.56 -10.30 8.72
N GLN A 219 -9.28 -9.94 8.54
CA GLN A 219 -8.89 -8.68 7.92
C GLN A 219 -9.50 -8.51 6.52
N GLU A 220 -9.48 -9.56 5.69
CA GLU A 220 -9.99 -9.51 4.32
C GLU A 220 -11.49 -9.21 4.26
N GLU A 221 -12.27 -9.89 5.11
CA GLU A 221 -13.72 -9.69 5.23
C GLU A 221 -14.05 -8.26 5.68
N LYS A 222 -13.40 -7.81 6.78
CA LYS A 222 -13.69 -6.53 7.42
C LYS A 222 -13.35 -5.32 6.57
N VAL A 223 -12.34 -5.42 5.68
CA VAL A 223 -12.01 -4.33 4.76
C VAL A 223 -12.89 -4.30 3.52
N PHE A 224 -13.61 -5.38 3.20
CA PHE A 224 -14.25 -5.51 1.90
C PHE A 224 -15.21 -4.35 1.59
N HIS A 225 -16.03 -3.96 2.56
CA HIS A 225 -16.94 -2.81 2.40
C HIS A 225 -16.19 -1.49 2.10
N LEU A 226 -15.03 -1.27 2.75
CA LEU A 226 -14.13 -0.14 2.46
C LEU A 226 -13.58 -0.18 1.04
N LEU A 227 -13.19 -1.36 0.55
CA LEU A 227 -12.70 -1.53 -0.81
C LEU A 227 -13.77 -1.18 -1.85
N VAL A 228 -15.01 -1.62 -1.63
CA VAL A 228 -16.14 -1.32 -2.52
C VAL A 228 -16.48 0.17 -2.51
N CYS A 229 -16.59 0.79 -1.32
CA CYS A 229 -16.84 2.24 -1.22
C CYS A 229 -15.74 3.07 -1.89
N SER A 230 -14.47 2.72 -1.65
CA SER A 230 -13.33 3.40 -2.28
C SER A 230 -13.34 3.26 -3.80
N SER A 231 -13.62 2.05 -4.30
CA SER A 231 -13.75 1.77 -5.73
C SER A 231 -14.86 2.59 -6.38
N LEU A 232 -16.04 2.63 -5.76
CA LEU A 232 -17.20 3.35 -6.26
C LEU A 232 -16.96 4.86 -6.35
N ILE A 233 -16.32 5.46 -5.33
CA ILE A 233 -15.94 6.87 -5.36
C ILE A 233 -14.90 7.11 -6.45
N GLY A 234 -13.84 6.30 -6.47
CA GLY A 234 -12.71 6.50 -7.37
C GLY A 234 -13.06 6.41 -8.83
N LEU A 235 -13.87 5.42 -9.24
CA LEU A 235 -14.31 5.28 -10.62
C LEU A 235 -15.25 6.42 -11.09
N GLN A 236 -15.91 7.13 -10.17
CA GLN A 236 -16.76 8.28 -10.51
C GLN A 236 -15.99 9.59 -10.66
N VAL A 237 -14.89 9.76 -9.94
CA VAL A 237 -14.08 11.00 -9.98
C VAL A 237 -12.92 10.91 -10.98
N LEU A 238 -12.45 9.70 -11.28
CA LEU A 238 -11.33 9.48 -12.18
C LEU A 238 -11.75 9.69 -13.63
N GLN A 239 -10.96 10.46 -14.37
CA GLN A 239 -11.22 10.71 -15.79
C GLN A 239 -10.78 9.53 -16.66
N LYS A 240 -11.25 9.50 -17.91
CA LYS A 240 -10.74 8.59 -18.94
C LYS A 240 -9.21 8.72 -19.07
N ASP A 241 -8.54 7.59 -19.21
CA ASP A 241 -7.08 7.46 -19.26
C ASP A 241 -6.36 7.77 -17.92
N GLY A 242 -7.12 7.94 -16.82
CA GLY A 242 -6.59 8.15 -15.47
C GLY A 242 -6.02 6.89 -14.79
N PHE A 243 -5.32 7.11 -13.69
CA PHE A 243 -4.61 6.10 -12.89
C PHE A 243 -5.32 5.81 -11.58
N PHE A 244 -5.36 4.55 -11.16
CA PHE A 244 -6.09 4.13 -9.97
C PHE A 244 -5.21 3.27 -9.06
N VAL A 245 -5.21 3.60 -7.77
CA VAL A 245 -4.45 2.90 -6.73
C VAL A 245 -5.41 2.54 -5.59
N LEU A 246 -5.56 1.25 -5.32
CA LEU A 246 -6.37 0.77 -4.21
C LEU A 246 -5.56 -0.20 -3.36
N LYS A 247 -5.41 0.12 -2.09
CA LYS A 247 -4.83 -0.79 -1.10
C LYS A 247 -5.75 -2.00 -0.91
N LEU A 248 -5.14 -3.18 -0.95
CA LEU A 248 -5.74 -4.48 -0.68
C LEU A 248 -4.94 -5.18 0.42
N PHE A 249 -5.52 -6.24 0.96
CA PHE A 249 -4.85 -7.13 1.91
C PHE A 249 -4.79 -8.53 1.30
N ASP A 250 -5.27 -9.56 1.99
CA ASP A 250 -5.47 -10.87 1.40
C ASP A 250 -6.48 -10.80 0.23
N ILE A 251 -6.34 -11.73 -0.72
CA ILE A 251 -7.22 -11.87 -1.89
C ILE A 251 -7.60 -13.35 -2.00
N ASN A 252 -7.89 -13.99 -0.86
CA ASN A 252 -8.18 -15.41 -0.76
C ASN A 252 -9.67 -15.69 -0.97
N SER A 253 -10.53 -14.72 -0.68
CA SER A 253 -11.96 -14.82 -0.94
C SER A 253 -12.28 -14.60 -2.41
N GLN A 254 -13.25 -15.36 -2.91
CA GLN A 254 -13.85 -15.11 -4.22
C GLN A 254 -14.44 -13.70 -4.30
N SER A 255 -14.99 -13.16 -3.20
CA SER A 255 -15.57 -11.82 -3.18
C SER A 255 -14.51 -10.76 -3.50
N THR A 256 -13.34 -10.84 -2.88
CA THR A 256 -12.21 -9.93 -3.16
C THR A 256 -11.68 -10.12 -4.59
N GLN A 257 -11.58 -11.36 -5.06
CA GLN A 257 -11.14 -11.67 -6.43
C GLN A 257 -12.12 -11.12 -7.47
N ILE A 258 -13.43 -11.23 -7.24
CA ILE A 258 -14.47 -10.62 -8.07
C ILE A 258 -14.28 -9.11 -8.13
N LEU A 259 -14.08 -8.43 -6.99
CA LEU A 259 -13.81 -6.99 -6.97
C LEU A 259 -12.56 -6.61 -7.78
N VAL A 260 -11.46 -7.37 -7.62
CA VAL A 260 -10.23 -7.14 -8.39
C VAL A 260 -10.46 -7.29 -9.90
N LEU A 261 -11.22 -8.30 -10.33
CA LEU A 261 -11.53 -8.55 -11.74
C LEU A 261 -12.53 -7.52 -12.31
N LEU A 262 -13.50 -7.06 -11.50
CA LEU A 262 -14.36 -5.92 -11.83
C LEU A 262 -13.54 -4.66 -12.11
N LEU A 263 -12.59 -4.36 -11.25
CA LEU A 263 -11.68 -3.23 -11.42
C LEU A 263 -10.76 -3.43 -12.63
N ALA A 264 -10.13 -4.60 -12.78
CA ALA A 264 -9.23 -4.93 -13.90
C ALA A 264 -9.80 -4.52 -15.26
N ARG A 265 -11.08 -4.82 -15.48
CA ARG A 265 -11.82 -4.56 -16.72
C ARG A 265 -12.21 -3.11 -16.93
N CYS A 266 -12.13 -2.28 -15.88
CA CYS A 266 -12.29 -0.83 -16.00
C CYS A 266 -11.06 -0.14 -16.61
N PHE A 267 -9.90 -0.80 -16.62
CA PHE A 267 -8.62 -0.23 -17.04
C PHE A 267 -8.10 -0.90 -18.32
N THR A 268 -7.16 -0.26 -19.02
CA THR A 268 -6.48 -0.91 -20.16
C THR A 268 -5.53 -1.98 -19.67
N SER A 269 -4.81 -1.68 -18.59
CA SER A 269 -3.90 -2.61 -17.93
C SER A 269 -3.95 -2.46 -16.43
N TRP A 270 -3.66 -3.56 -15.74
CA TRP A 270 -3.66 -3.61 -14.29
C TRP A 270 -2.56 -4.53 -13.75
N THR A 271 -2.25 -4.41 -12.46
CA THR A 271 -1.39 -5.35 -11.76
C THR A 271 -1.69 -5.36 -10.26
N LEU A 272 -1.19 -6.38 -9.57
CA LEU A 272 -1.12 -6.42 -8.11
C LEU A 272 0.33 -6.19 -7.68
N TYR A 273 0.52 -5.22 -6.81
CA TYR A 273 1.85 -4.73 -6.47
C TYR A 273 2.05 -4.60 -4.96
N LYS A 274 3.15 -5.16 -4.45
CA LYS A 274 3.58 -4.98 -3.06
C LYS A 274 4.87 -4.15 -3.06
N PRO A 275 4.81 -2.84 -2.77
CA PRO A 275 5.99 -2.00 -2.69
C PRO A 275 7.01 -2.54 -1.69
N ALA A 276 8.30 -2.35 -1.96
CA ALA A 276 9.39 -2.72 -1.05
C ALA A 276 9.28 -2.04 0.33
N MET A 277 8.67 -0.87 0.36
CA MET A 277 8.45 -0.11 1.59
C MET A 277 7.26 -0.60 2.44
N THR A 278 6.51 -1.57 1.92
CA THR A 278 5.51 -2.33 2.66
C THR A 278 6.18 -3.47 3.42
N ARG A 279 5.87 -3.62 4.71
CA ARG A 279 6.47 -4.67 5.56
C ARG A 279 6.11 -6.05 5.02
N VAL A 280 7.13 -6.87 4.82
CA VAL A 280 7.04 -8.20 4.20
C VAL A 280 6.13 -9.19 4.93
N CYS A 281 5.99 -9.09 6.26
CA CYS A 281 5.09 -9.96 7.04
C CYS A 281 3.60 -9.63 6.88
N ASN A 282 3.24 -8.47 6.32
CA ASN A 282 1.84 -8.08 6.20
C ASN A 282 1.23 -8.54 4.86
N SER A 283 -0.09 -8.64 4.81
CA SER A 283 -0.83 -8.97 3.59
C SER A 283 -1.05 -7.77 2.68
N GLU A 284 -0.60 -6.56 3.08
CA GLU A 284 -0.82 -5.34 2.33
C GLU A 284 -0.17 -5.43 0.94
N ARG A 285 -0.96 -5.09 -0.07
CA ARG A 285 -0.57 -4.91 -1.47
C ARG A 285 -1.52 -3.90 -2.12
N TYR A 286 -1.33 -3.60 -3.40
CA TYR A 286 -2.10 -2.59 -4.11
C TYR A 286 -2.57 -3.12 -5.46
N PHE A 287 -3.85 -2.91 -5.76
CA PHE A 287 -4.32 -2.94 -7.14
C PHE A 287 -3.91 -1.63 -7.82
N LEU A 288 -3.22 -1.74 -8.95
CA LEU A 288 -2.82 -0.62 -9.77
C LEU A 288 -3.51 -0.74 -11.12
N GLY A 289 -4.35 0.25 -11.47
CA GLY A 289 -5.00 0.35 -12.78
C GLY A 289 -4.44 1.51 -13.59
N LYS A 290 -4.06 1.26 -14.84
CA LYS A 290 -3.62 2.29 -15.80
C LYS A 290 -4.69 2.52 -16.85
N HIS A 291 -4.90 3.79 -17.16
CA HIS A 291 -5.79 4.28 -18.19
C HIS A 291 -7.23 3.75 -18.04
N LEU A 292 -7.99 4.42 -17.17
CA LEU A 292 -9.42 4.16 -17.03
C LEU A 292 -10.10 4.24 -18.40
N ARG A 293 -10.94 3.26 -18.69
CA ARG A 293 -11.84 3.29 -19.85
C ARG A 293 -13.01 4.23 -19.52
N THR A 294 -14.20 3.91 -20.00
CA THR A 294 -15.44 4.56 -19.53
C THR A 294 -15.99 3.80 -18.33
N PHE A 295 -16.40 4.49 -17.28
CA PHE A 295 -17.06 3.83 -16.16
C PHE A 295 -18.45 3.35 -16.57
N SER A 296 -18.57 2.03 -16.79
CA SER A 296 -19.80 1.41 -17.27
C SER A 296 -20.95 1.58 -16.26
N PRO A 297 -22.14 2.02 -16.69
CA PRO A 297 -23.33 2.05 -15.83
C PRO A 297 -23.65 0.70 -15.18
N LYS A 298 -23.34 -0.42 -15.85
CA LYS A 298 -23.53 -1.77 -15.30
C LYS A 298 -22.57 -2.06 -14.14
N ILE A 299 -21.29 -1.73 -14.30
CA ILE A 299 -20.30 -1.88 -13.21
C ILE A 299 -20.67 -0.97 -12.04
N ARG A 300 -21.10 0.26 -12.32
CA ARG A 300 -21.59 1.17 -11.29
C ARG A 300 -22.74 0.57 -10.49
N ALA A 301 -23.75 0.03 -11.16
CA ALA A 301 -24.89 -0.63 -10.50
C ALA A 301 -24.43 -1.82 -9.64
N LEU A 302 -23.51 -2.65 -10.15
CA LEU A 302 -22.94 -3.77 -9.40
C LEU A 302 -22.16 -3.32 -8.16
N LEU A 303 -21.36 -2.26 -8.26
CA LEU A 303 -20.64 -1.73 -7.09
C LEU A 303 -21.57 -1.12 -6.05
N HIS A 304 -22.68 -0.49 -6.46
CA HIS A 304 -23.73 -0.06 -5.54
C HIS A 304 -24.39 -1.25 -4.83
N GLU A 305 -24.70 -2.32 -5.57
CA GLU A 305 -25.27 -3.53 -4.99
C GLU A 305 -24.28 -4.20 -4.02
N MET A 306 -23.01 -4.36 -4.42
CA MET A 306 -21.95 -4.87 -3.56
C MET A 306 -21.77 -4.02 -2.29
N LYS A 307 -21.89 -2.69 -2.40
CA LYS A 307 -21.84 -1.79 -1.24
C LYS A 307 -22.98 -2.09 -0.29
N TYR A 308 -24.21 -2.10 -0.80
CA TYR A 308 -25.41 -2.36 -0.01
C TYR A 308 -25.41 -3.74 0.67
N GLN A 309 -24.98 -4.77 -0.06
CA GLN A 309 -24.93 -6.13 0.48
C GLN A 309 -23.82 -6.30 1.51
N SER A 310 -22.63 -5.75 1.27
CA SER A 310 -21.50 -5.88 2.21
C SER A 310 -21.73 -5.15 3.53
N GLU A 311 -22.54 -4.08 3.56
CA GLU A 311 -22.98 -3.44 4.80
C GLU A 311 -23.80 -4.40 5.70
N ARG A 312 -24.44 -5.41 5.08
CA ARG A 312 -25.25 -6.44 5.75
C ARG A 312 -24.45 -7.74 5.98
N ASN A 313 -23.13 -7.72 5.78
CA ASN A 313 -22.24 -8.89 5.83
C ASN A 313 -22.61 -9.98 4.81
N ILE A 314 -23.07 -9.58 3.62
CA ILE A 314 -23.34 -10.48 2.50
C ILE A 314 -22.47 -10.06 1.31
N PHE A 315 -21.81 -11.01 0.66
CA PHE A 315 -20.71 -10.75 -0.25
C PHE A 315 -20.93 -11.46 -1.59
N PRO A 316 -20.45 -10.89 -2.71
CA PRO A 316 -20.65 -11.47 -4.02
C PRO A 316 -19.92 -12.81 -4.14
N LEU A 317 -20.60 -13.78 -4.74
CA LEU A 317 -20.11 -15.12 -5.00
C LEU A 317 -20.43 -15.50 -6.46
N TYR A 318 -19.39 -15.91 -7.18
CA TYR A 318 -19.45 -16.34 -8.56
C TYR A 318 -18.16 -17.06 -8.93
N ASP A 319 -18.23 -18.00 -9.88
CA ASP A 319 -17.02 -18.62 -10.40
C ASP A 319 -16.20 -17.58 -11.19
N ILE A 320 -15.08 -17.18 -10.61
CA ILE A 320 -14.15 -16.20 -11.20
C ILE A 320 -13.67 -16.63 -12.59
N ARG A 321 -13.62 -17.94 -12.89
CA ARG A 321 -13.16 -18.47 -14.18
C ARG A 321 -14.14 -18.12 -15.31
N LEU A 322 -15.40 -17.86 -14.99
CA LEU A 322 -16.42 -17.46 -15.96
C LEU A 322 -16.40 -15.96 -16.30
N ILE A 323 -15.77 -15.14 -15.45
CA ILE A 323 -15.64 -13.68 -15.66
C ILE A 323 -14.23 -13.25 -16.02
N SER A 324 -13.27 -14.17 -16.03
CA SER A 324 -11.84 -13.90 -16.22
C SER A 324 -11.30 -14.53 -17.48
N MET A 325 -10.20 -13.98 -18.00
CA MET A 325 -9.39 -14.65 -18.99
C MET A 325 -8.44 -15.66 -18.31
N PRO A 326 -8.02 -16.74 -18.98
CA PRO A 326 -7.11 -17.73 -18.40
C PRO A 326 -5.81 -17.13 -17.84
N HIS A 327 -5.23 -16.13 -18.51
CA HIS A 327 -4.01 -15.46 -18.05
C HIS A 327 -4.23 -14.56 -16.83
N GLU A 328 -5.45 -14.04 -16.61
CA GLU A 328 -5.80 -13.27 -15.40
C GLU A 328 -5.93 -14.21 -14.19
N ILE A 329 -6.56 -15.36 -14.37
CA ILE A 329 -6.64 -16.40 -13.33
C ILE A 329 -5.26 -16.92 -12.96
N ASP A 330 -4.44 -17.27 -13.95
CA ASP A 330 -3.07 -17.73 -13.73
C ASP A 330 -2.24 -16.68 -12.97
N PHE A 331 -2.39 -15.40 -13.34
CA PHE A 331 -1.74 -14.30 -12.62
C PHE A 331 -2.20 -14.20 -11.16
N LEU A 332 -3.51 -14.21 -10.90
CA LEU A 332 -4.08 -14.12 -9.55
C LEU A 332 -3.64 -15.29 -8.66
N GLU A 333 -3.74 -16.52 -9.17
CA GLU A 333 -3.37 -17.74 -8.44
C GLU A 333 -1.86 -17.73 -8.10
N LYS A 334 -1.00 -17.45 -9.08
CA LYS A 334 0.45 -17.33 -8.85
C LYS A 334 0.80 -16.22 -7.87
N HIS A 335 0.15 -15.07 -7.99
CA HIS A 335 0.37 -13.93 -7.10
C HIS A 335 -0.01 -14.26 -5.65
N ASN A 336 -1.15 -14.93 -5.44
CA ASN A 336 -1.61 -15.35 -4.13
C ASN A 336 -0.66 -16.40 -3.51
N ILE A 337 -0.30 -17.45 -4.26
CA ILE A 337 0.64 -18.48 -3.79
C ILE A 337 1.97 -17.85 -3.37
N PHE A 338 2.56 -17.04 -4.24
CA PHE A 338 3.84 -16.38 -3.97
C PHE A 338 3.78 -15.46 -2.75
N SER A 339 2.71 -14.67 -2.63
CA SER A 339 2.54 -13.74 -1.51
C SER A 339 2.36 -14.48 -0.18
N THR A 340 1.57 -15.55 -0.17
CA THR A 340 1.35 -16.38 1.03
C THR A 340 2.65 -17.06 1.45
N GLN A 341 3.39 -17.66 0.52
CA GLN A 341 4.69 -18.29 0.80
C GLN A 341 5.71 -17.29 1.35
N GLN A 342 5.83 -16.12 0.74
CA GLN A 342 6.70 -15.07 1.27
C GLN A 342 6.28 -14.62 2.66
N GLN A 343 4.99 -14.38 2.88
CA GLN A 343 4.48 -13.95 4.19
C GLN A 343 4.83 -14.97 5.28
N ILE A 344 4.57 -16.26 5.04
CA ILE A 344 4.94 -17.36 5.94
C ILE A 344 6.43 -17.29 6.28
N GLN A 345 7.29 -17.29 5.27
CA GLN A 345 8.75 -17.31 5.45
C GLN A 345 9.25 -16.11 6.24
N TYR A 346 8.72 -14.92 5.96
CA TYR A 346 9.13 -13.70 6.67
C TYR A 346 8.60 -13.65 8.11
N ILE A 347 7.43 -14.22 8.40
CA ILE A 347 6.94 -14.32 9.79
C ILE A 347 7.79 -15.33 10.57
N GLU A 348 8.10 -16.49 9.99
CA GLU A 348 8.99 -17.47 10.62
C GLU A 348 10.39 -16.89 10.87
N HIS A 349 10.94 -16.20 9.88
CA HIS A 349 12.23 -15.52 10.02
C HIS A 349 12.18 -14.41 11.07
N ALA A 350 11.02 -13.74 11.22
CA ALA A 350 10.83 -12.75 12.27
C ALA A 350 10.91 -13.44 13.63
N ILE A 351 10.15 -14.52 13.84
CA ILE A 351 10.19 -15.30 15.09
C ILE A 351 11.60 -15.81 15.39
N TYR A 352 12.34 -16.25 14.37
CA TYR A 352 13.74 -16.64 14.50
C TYR A 352 14.62 -15.48 15.00
N LEU A 353 14.61 -14.34 14.32
CA LEU A 353 15.42 -13.18 14.72
C LEU A 353 14.99 -12.57 16.05
N HIS A 354 13.73 -12.75 16.46
CA HIS A 354 13.28 -12.37 17.79
C HIS A 354 14.07 -13.13 18.88
N ASN A 355 14.28 -14.43 18.68
CA ASN A 355 15.02 -15.28 19.61
C ASN A 355 16.55 -15.18 19.45
N HIS A 356 17.01 -14.65 18.31
CA HIS A 356 18.43 -14.53 17.95
C HIS A 356 18.77 -13.13 17.39
N PRO A 357 18.59 -12.05 18.18
CA PRO A 357 18.73 -10.67 17.67
C PRO A 357 20.15 -10.32 17.23
N GLU A 358 21.18 -10.94 17.81
CA GLU A 358 22.59 -10.79 17.42
C GLU A 358 22.85 -11.23 15.98
N GLU A 359 22.09 -12.21 15.46
CA GLU A 359 22.21 -12.64 14.08
C GLU A 359 21.83 -11.54 13.10
N TRP A 360 20.86 -10.69 13.46
CA TRP A 360 20.48 -9.57 12.61
C TRP A 360 21.65 -8.62 12.37
N TRP A 361 22.36 -8.25 13.45
CA TRP A 361 23.53 -7.38 13.39
C TRP A 361 24.65 -8.00 12.57
N ASN A 362 24.92 -9.29 12.77
CA ASN A 362 26.05 -9.96 12.15
C ASN A 362 25.82 -10.36 10.68
N LYS A 363 24.60 -10.79 10.32
CA LYS A 363 24.30 -11.36 9.00
C LYS A 363 23.47 -10.44 8.10
N TYR A 364 22.58 -9.62 8.66
CA TYR A 364 21.54 -8.92 7.87
C TYR A 364 21.76 -7.41 7.74
N LEU A 365 22.40 -6.77 8.72
CA LEU A 365 22.63 -5.32 8.70
C LEU A 365 23.28 -4.83 7.40
N LYS A 366 24.35 -5.49 6.93
CA LYS A 366 25.01 -5.13 5.65
C LYS A 366 24.07 -5.17 4.46
N LYS A 367 23.28 -6.24 4.34
CA LYS A 367 22.29 -6.40 3.28
C LYS A 367 21.20 -5.32 3.36
N HIS A 368 20.70 -5.01 4.55
CA HIS A 368 19.65 -4.00 4.73
C HIS A 368 20.14 -2.59 4.40
N ILE A 369 21.38 -2.24 4.75
CA ILE A 369 22.01 -0.96 4.38
C ILE A 369 22.14 -0.85 2.86
N LEU A 370 22.61 -1.90 2.20
CA LEU A 370 22.77 -1.93 0.75
C LEU A 370 21.42 -1.80 0.03
N LEU A 371 20.44 -2.63 0.37
CA LEU A 371 19.12 -2.62 -0.24
C LEU A 371 18.38 -1.30 -0.01
N SER A 372 18.48 -0.72 1.19
CA SER A 372 17.92 0.60 1.48
C SER A 372 18.62 1.71 0.68
N SER A 373 19.92 1.60 0.45
CA SER A 373 20.66 2.56 -0.39
C SER A 373 20.29 2.43 -1.87
N GLN A 374 20.15 1.21 -2.38
CA GLN A 374 19.67 0.95 -3.74
C GLN A 374 18.26 1.49 -3.95
N TRP A 375 17.38 1.36 -2.94
CA TRP A 375 16.05 1.97 -2.97
C TRP A 375 16.14 3.50 -3.06
N CYS A 376 16.93 4.13 -2.18
CA CYS A 376 17.14 5.59 -2.21
C CYS A 376 17.64 6.05 -3.59
N GLU A 377 18.61 5.35 -4.17
CA GLU A 377 19.22 5.66 -5.46
C GLU A 377 18.20 5.53 -6.61
N ARG A 378 17.47 4.41 -6.70
CA ARG A 378 16.49 4.17 -7.77
C ARG A 378 15.40 5.23 -7.83
N PHE A 379 14.98 5.72 -6.67
CA PHE A 379 13.90 6.69 -6.53
C PHE A 379 14.38 8.12 -6.23
N HIS A 380 15.67 8.38 -6.40
CA HIS A 380 16.28 9.71 -6.25
C HIS A 380 16.01 10.39 -4.89
N ILE A 381 15.91 9.59 -3.83
CA ILE A 381 15.73 10.10 -2.46
C ILE A 381 17.09 10.32 -1.81
N MET A 382 17.34 11.56 -1.37
CA MET A 382 18.59 11.91 -0.69
C MET A 382 18.72 11.20 0.66
N CYS A 383 19.81 10.45 0.80
CA CYS A 383 20.11 9.64 1.97
C CYS A 383 21.52 9.97 2.52
N ILE A 384 21.75 9.69 3.81
CA ILE A 384 23.02 9.93 4.50
C ILE A 384 24.14 9.16 3.77
N PRO A 385 25.24 9.82 3.39
CA PRO A 385 26.39 9.17 2.76
C PRO A 385 26.83 7.94 3.53
N LEU A 386 27.12 6.83 2.83
CA LEU A 386 27.36 5.53 3.46
C LEU A 386 28.42 5.60 4.57
N VAL A 387 29.55 6.25 4.31
CA VAL A 387 30.63 6.43 5.30
C VAL A 387 30.17 7.14 6.56
N GLN A 388 29.37 8.21 6.43
CA GLN A 388 28.84 8.96 7.57
C GLN A 388 27.82 8.12 8.34
N TYR A 389 27.00 7.36 7.63
CA TYR A 389 26.00 6.50 8.24
C TYR A 389 26.63 5.34 9.03
N LEU A 390 27.69 4.71 8.50
CA LEU A 390 28.42 3.66 9.21
C LEU A 390 29.07 4.20 10.48
N LYS A 391 29.65 5.41 10.45
CA LYS A 391 30.16 6.08 11.66
C LYS A 391 29.06 6.34 12.69
N LEU A 392 27.89 6.79 12.24
CA LEU A 392 26.73 7.01 13.11
C LEU A 392 26.25 5.72 13.78
N ILE A 393 26.22 4.60 13.05
CA ILE A 393 25.89 3.29 13.60
C ILE A 393 26.94 2.88 14.63
N ALA A 394 28.23 2.91 14.28
CA ALA A 394 29.31 2.51 15.18
C ALA A 394 29.32 3.33 16.48
N SER A 395 29.00 4.63 16.40
CA SER A 395 28.87 5.49 17.57
C SER A 395 27.67 5.14 18.45
N ARG A 396 26.55 4.70 17.87
CA ARG A 396 25.31 4.41 18.60
C ARG A 396 25.24 2.97 19.11
N PHE A 397 25.90 2.05 18.42
CA PHE A 397 25.87 0.60 18.68
C PHE A 397 27.29 0.00 18.73
N PRO A 398 28.16 0.48 19.64
CA PRO A 398 29.56 0.08 19.67
C PRO A 398 29.76 -1.43 19.89
N THR A 399 28.87 -2.07 20.67
CA THR A 399 28.91 -3.51 20.96
C THR A 399 28.66 -4.42 19.76
N PHE A 400 28.12 -3.88 18.66
CA PHE A 400 27.82 -4.63 17.43
C PHE A 400 28.72 -4.19 16.27
N CYS A 401 29.64 -3.26 16.51
CA CYS A 401 30.52 -2.67 15.52
C CYS A 401 31.99 -2.83 15.93
N ASP A 402 32.45 -4.07 16.09
CA ASP A 402 33.87 -4.39 16.29
C ASP A 402 34.70 -4.15 15.02
N HIS A 403 36.04 -4.29 15.10
CA HIS A 403 36.98 -4.03 13.99
C HIS A 403 36.62 -4.70 12.64
N THR A 404 35.96 -5.86 12.66
CA THR A 404 35.44 -6.59 11.48
C THR A 404 34.33 -5.85 10.72
N PHE A 405 33.54 -5.01 11.39
CA PHE A 405 32.50 -4.20 10.76
C PHE A 405 33.09 -3.18 9.77
N HIS A 406 34.26 -2.60 10.11
CA HIS A 406 34.95 -1.65 9.25
C HIS A 406 35.67 -2.33 8.07
N THR A 407 36.35 -3.46 8.28
CA THR A 407 37.02 -4.18 7.18
C THR A 407 36.01 -4.73 6.15
N THR A 408 34.86 -5.25 6.58
CA THR A 408 33.87 -5.88 5.68
C THR A 408 33.10 -4.89 4.79
N PHE A 409 33.00 -3.62 5.19
CA PHE A 409 32.28 -2.58 4.43
C PHE A 409 33.18 -1.69 3.57
N PHE A 410 34.46 -1.56 3.91
CA PHE A 410 35.40 -0.66 3.22
C PHE A 410 36.40 -1.40 2.30
N GLN A 411 36.39 -2.74 2.24
CA GLN A 411 37.24 -3.55 1.35
C GLN A 411 36.54 -4.05 0.06
N GLN A 412 35.30 -3.64 -0.20
CA GLN A 412 34.56 -3.86 -1.46
C GLN A 412 33.97 -2.52 -1.89
#